data_AF-A0A7C5TB07-F1
#
_entry.id   AF-A0A7C5TB07-F1
#
_cell.length_a   1.000
_cell.length_b   1.000
_cell.length_c   1.000
_cell.angle_alpha   90.00
_cell.angle_beta   90.00
_cell.angle_gamma   90.00
#
_symmetry.space_group_name_H-M   'P 1'
#
loop_
_entity.id
_entity.type
_entity.pdbx_description
1 polymer ?
#
loop_
_entity_poly.entity_id
_entity_poly.type
_entity_poly.pdbx_seq_one_letter_code
_entity_poly.pdbx_strand_id
1 'polypeptide(L)'
;MRMDPSMIRIEAIPQDVRRKILDYVTQVKGVKPSELGYDKTYMYRVRHGLVPISDDLFRALLRFIDVEEYARLVGSAPPLVDATPDDVIRVVKKALMDRSFRDFLFDMLRQAFGEEFREYRTSWVVTEKDIEEFVKAKRLKGLAEKTIRDEVHYIREALAELNWNLTPDGVREYLAELAEDGETYVLKHTSYSLKSFMKTVLKPRDPALFRALYDTFTVYRPRSNNHARLPTLEQLHQIWQNLPSIETKFYFALLAETGLRPGEPFLLSIDDLDLEHGVLRVGKVTPTKRAFIAFLRPEFLDWVKREYLPLRDAWVEGMGRAWLASNLFSQDVIENAKRKLIPFDQSRLRREIKDVARQVLNREFELYELRKFFATYMISQGVPESIVNTLQGRAPPSEFRILVEHYWSPRHEELRNWYLRFAPKVCC
;
A
#
# COMPACT_ATOMS: atom_id res chain seq x y z
N MET A 1 43.00 -8.16 24.46
CA MET A 1 43.25 -6.77 24.92
C MET A 1 43.53 -6.84 26.41
N ARG A 2 44.61 -6.24 26.91
CA ARG A 2 44.91 -6.26 28.36
C ARG A 2 43.78 -5.58 29.13
N MET A 3 43.50 -6.07 30.33
CA MET A 3 42.46 -5.53 31.18
C MET A 3 42.83 -4.11 31.66
N ASP A 4 41.88 -3.18 31.57
CA ASP A 4 42.01 -1.83 32.12
C ASP A 4 41.45 -1.81 33.56
N PRO A 5 42.31 -1.65 34.59
CA PRO A 5 41.85 -1.65 35.98
C PRO A 5 40.92 -0.49 36.33
N SER A 6 40.88 0.59 35.54
CA SER A 6 39.99 1.74 35.80
C SER A 6 38.51 1.43 35.55
N MET A 7 38.24 0.39 34.75
CA MET A 7 36.88 -0.02 34.40
C MET A 7 36.31 -1.05 35.38
N ILE A 8 37.05 -1.43 36.42
CA ILE A 8 36.70 -2.54 37.32
C ILE A 8 36.49 -2.00 38.75
N ARG A 9 35.38 -2.43 39.37
CA ARG A 9 35.07 -2.18 40.79
C ARG A 9 35.94 -3.06 41.67
N ILE A 10 37.20 -2.67 41.80
CA ILE A 10 38.22 -3.43 42.53
C ILE A 10 37.82 -3.63 43.99
N GLU A 11 37.18 -2.65 44.60
CA GLU A 11 36.75 -2.68 46.01
C GLU A 11 35.74 -3.80 46.27
N ALA A 12 34.99 -4.20 45.23
CA ALA A 12 34.00 -5.28 45.31
C ALA A 12 34.61 -6.68 45.16
N ILE A 13 35.90 -6.81 44.86
CA ILE A 13 36.55 -8.09 44.57
C ILE A 13 37.11 -8.72 45.86
N PRO A 14 36.59 -9.89 46.28
CA PRO A 14 37.03 -10.60 47.48
C PRO A 14 38.51 -11.01 47.47
N GLN A 15 39.12 -11.14 48.66
CA GLN A 15 40.55 -11.46 48.80
C GLN A 15 40.94 -12.85 48.25
N ASP A 16 40.04 -13.83 48.27
CA ASP A 16 40.28 -15.15 47.67
C ASP A 16 40.40 -15.08 46.14
N VAL A 17 39.57 -14.26 45.48
CA VAL A 17 39.68 -13.96 44.05
C VAL A 17 41.00 -13.25 43.74
N ARG A 18 41.37 -12.26 44.56
CA ARG A 18 42.64 -11.54 44.41
C ARG A 18 43.84 -12.48 44.53
N ARG A 19 43.79 -13.46 45.43
CA ARG A 19 44.84 -14.48 45.61
C ARG A 19 44.99 -15.38 44.39
N LYS A 20 43.89 -15.87 43.79
CA LYS A 20 43.95 -16.67 42.56
C LYS A 20 44.68 -15.94 41.42
N ILE A 21 44.43 -14.64 41.28
CA ILE A 21 45.06 -13.79 40.27
C ILE A 21 46.52 -13.52 40.61
N LEU A 22 46.85 -13.24 41.87
CA LEU A 22 48.23 -13.10 42.33
C LEU A 22 49.06 -14.35 42.03
N ASP A 23 48.52 -15.53 42.34
CA ASP A 23 49.20 -16.80 42.09
C ASP A 23 49.37 -17.05 40.60
N TYR A 24 48.34 -16.81 39.79
CA TYR A 24 48.47 -16.94 38.34
C TYR A 24 49.52 -15.99 37.75
N VAL A 25 49.48 -14.70 38.11
CA VAL A 25 50.41 -13.70 37.58
C VAL A 25 51.85 -13.97 38.01
N THR A 26 52.07 -14.40 39.26
CA THR A 26 53.43 -14.58 39.79
C THR A 26 54.01 -15.97 39.57
N GLN A 27 53.19 -17.03 39.60
CA GLN A 27 53.65 -18.42 39.47
C GLN A 27 53.54 -18.94 38.03
N VAL A 28 52.48 -18.57 37.30
CA VAL A 28 52.26 -19.03 35.92
C VAL A 28 52.86 -18.05 34.91
N LYS A 29 52.57 -16.76 35.04
CA LYS A 29 53.13 -15.73 34.15
C LYS A 29 54.55 -15.28 34.54
N GLY A 30 55.02 -15.67 35.73
CA GLY A 30 56.39 -15.42 36.18
C GLY A 30 56.73 -13.95 36.44
N VAL A 31 55.72 -13.08 36.64
CA VAL A 31 55.92 -11.64 36.87
C VAL A 31 56.62 -11.42 38.21
N LYS A 32 57.74 -10.68 38.18
CA LYS A 32 58.58 -10.44 39.36
C LYS A 32 57.98 -9.32 40.23
N PRO A 33 58.22 -9.34 41.56
CA PRO A 33 57.82 -8.27 42.48
C PRO A 33 58.14 -6.85 41.98
N SER A 34 59.34 -6.65 41.42
CA SER A 34 59.79 -5.36 40.89
C SER A 34 58.96 -4.86 39.71
N GLU A 35 58.40 -5.76 38.89
CA GLU A 35 57.54 -5.42 37.75
C GLU A 35 56.14 -4.98 38.19
N LEU A 36 55.73 -5.38 39.39
CA LEU A 36 54.50 -4.91 40.04
C LEU A 36 54.73 -3.61 40.85
N GLY A 37 55.98 -3.14 40.95
CA GLY A 37 56.34 -1.95 41.74
C GLY A 37 56.52 -2.22 43.24
N TYR A 38 56.70 -3.47 43.66
CA TYR A 38 56.82 -3.85 45.07
C TYR A 38 58.13 -4.60 45.34
N ASP A 39 58.65 -4.48 46.57
CA ASP A 39 59.84 -5.22 46.99
C ASP A 39 59.52 -6.69 47.32
N LYS A 40 60.57 -7.52 47.37
CA LYS A 40 60.45 -8.96 47.61
C LYS A 40 59.92 -9.29 49.01
N THR A 41 60.22 -8.47 50.01
CA THR A 41 59.81 -8.67 51.40
C THR A 41 58.31 -8.43 51.55
N TYR A 42 57.79 -7.36 50.93
CA TYR A 42 56.36 -7.10 50.87
C TYR A 42 55.61 -8.22 50.15
N MET A 43 56.06 -8.61 48.96
CA MET A 43 55.41 -9.69 48.20
C MET A 43 55.45 -11.04 48.90
N TYR A 44 56.52 -11.34 49.65
CA TYR A 44 56.58 -12.53 50.52
C TYR A 44 55.45 -12.51 51.55
N ARG A 45 55.28 -11.39 52.28
CA ARG A 45 54.22 -11.25 53.28
C ARG A 45 52.82 -11.42 52.69
N VAL A 46 52.59 -10.89 51.49
CA VAL A 46 51.30 -11.02 50.79
C VAL A 46 51.05 -12.47 50.36
N ARG A 47 52.03 -13.16 49.75
CA ARG A 47 51.88 -14.57 49.30
C ARG A 47 51.62 -15.54 50.46
N HIS A 48 52.26 -15.31 51.60
CA HIS A 48 52.06 -16.11 52.80
C HIS A 48 50.83 -15.70 53.62
N GLY A 49 50.00 -14.79 53.11
CA GLY A 49 48.75 -14.37 53.77
C GLY A 49 48.95 -13.55 55.04
N LEU A 50 50.17 -13.06 55.30
CA LEU A 50 50.50 -12.22 56.47
C LEU A 50 49.97 -10.78 56.32
N VAL A 51 49.66 -10.36 55.08
CA VAL A 51 49.05 -9.06 54.75
C VAL A 51 48.05 -9.29 53.60
N PRO A 52 46.87 -8.63 53.58
CA PRO A 52 45.94 -8.72 52.46
C PRO A 52 46.50 -8.08 51.19
N ILE A 53 45.95 -8.47 50.03
CA ILE A 53 46.28 -7.86 48.74
C ILE A 53 45.57 -6.51 48.64
N SER A 54 46.34 -5.42 48.66
CA SER A 54 45.82 -4.05 48.52
C SER A 54 45.21 -3.81 47.15
N ASP A 55 44.36 -2.78 47.03
CA ASP A 55 43.75 -2.41 45.75
C ASP A 55 44.80 -2.02 44.72
N ASP A 56 45.86 -1.33 45.13
CA ASP A 56 46.93 -0.91 44.22
C ASP A 56 47.78 -2.08 43.72
N LEU A 57 48.09 -3.04 44.61
CA LEU A 57 48.74 -4.28 44.19
C LEU A 57 47.82 -5.04 43.23
N PHE A 58 46.53 -5.09 43.51
CA PHE A 58 45.58 -5.77 42.64
C PHE A 58 45.44 -5.07 41.27
N ARG A 59 45.38 -3.74 41.22
CA ARG A 59 45.45 -2.95 39.98
C ARG A 59 46.70 -3.28 39.17
N ALA A 60 47.84 -3.40 39.83
CA ALA A 60 49.09 -3.77 39.17
C ALA A 60 49.00 -5.19 38.57
N LEU A 61 48.43 -6.16 39.29
CA LEU A 61 48.22 -7.53 38.81
C LEU A 61 47.28 -7.59 37.60
N LEU A 62 46.17 -6.85 37.61
CA LEU A 62 45.17 -6.87 36.53
C LEU A 62 45.76 -6.43 35.17
N ARG A 63 46.78 -5.57 35.17
CA ARG A 63 47.47 -5.13 33.92
C ARG A 63 48.18 -6.27 33.19
N PHE A 64 48.42 -7.41 33.86
CA PHE A 64 49.10 -8.56 33.29
C PHE A 64 48.16 -9.67 32.82
N ILE A 65 46.84 -9.49 32.96
CA ILE A 65 45.83 -10.45 32.50
C ILE A 65 44.81 -9.79 31.57
N ASP A 66 44.13 -10.61 30.77
CA ASP A 66 42.95 -10.20 30.00
C ASP A 66 41.63 -10.69 30.63
N VAL A 67 40.52 -10.27 30.03
CA VAL A 67 39.16 -10.58 30.52
C VAL A 67 38.87 -12.08 30.50
N GLU A 68 39.37 -12.81 29.51
CA GLU A 68 39.15 -14.25 29.37
C GLU A 68 39.98 -15.04 30.40
N GLU A 69 41.23 -14.65 30.63
CA GLU A 69 42.07 -15.18 31.70
C GLU A 69 41.46 -14.95 33.08
N TYR A 70 40.97 -13.74 33.35
CA TYR A 70 40.25 -13.45 34.59
C TYR A 70 39.03 -14.38 34.74
N ALA A 71 38.18 -14.46 33.71
CA ALA A 71 36.97 -15.29 33.76
C ALA A 71 37.28 -16.77 33.96
N ARG A 72 38.35 -17.29 33.35
CA ARG A 72 38.81 -18.68 33.56
C ARG A 72 39.28 -18.95 34.99
N LEU A 73 39.95 -17.98 35.63
CA LEU A 73 40.46 -18.13 36.99
C LEU A 73 39.36 -18.00 38.06
N VAL A 74 38.40 -17.12 37.81
CA VAL A 74 37.42 -16.67 38.80
C VAL A 74 36.05 -17.30 38.60
N GLY A 75 35.73 -17.74 37.38
CA GLY A 75 34.43 -18.32 37.01
C GLY A 75 33.38 -17.27 36.60
N SER A 76 33.73 -15.98 36.61
CA SER A 76 32.86 -14.88 36.21
C SER A 76 33.67 -13.71 35.67
N ALA A 77 33.01 -12.84 34.89
CA ALA A 77 33.62 -11.57 34.44
C ALA A 77 33.85 -10.63 35.64
N PRO A 78 34.88 -9.77 35.60
CA PRO A 78 35.11 -8.80 36.66
C PRO A 78 33.95 -7.80 36.76
N PRO A 79 33.56 -7.37 37.98
CA PRO A 79 32.52 -6.36 38.15
C PRO A 79 33.01 -5.01 37.57
N LEU A 80 32.25 -4.45 36.64
CA LEU A 80 32.58 -3.18 35.99
C LEU A 80 32.10 -1.98 36.80
N VAL A 81 32.73 -0.83 36.61
CA VAL A 81 32.21 0.46 37.10
C VAL A 81 30.92 0.78 36.33
N ASP A 82 29.84 1.05 37.06
CA ASP A 82 28.54 1.36 36.46
C ASP A 82 28.61 2.73 35.76
N ALA A 83 28.17 2.79 34.50
CA ALA A 83 27.99 4.06 33.81
C ALA A 83 26.81 4.81 34.42
N THR A 84 26.97 6.10 34.72
CA THR A 84 25.88 6.92 35.26
C THR A 84 25.03 7.53 34.13
N PRO A 85 23.78 7.93 34.39
CA PRO A 85 22.98 8.68 33.42
C PRO A 85 23.68 9.96 32.92
N ASP A 86 24.46 10.63 33.78
CA ASP A 86 25.19 11.84 33.41
C ASP A 86 26.31 11.59 32.40
N ASP A 87 26.96 10.42 32.46
CA ASP A 87 27.97 10.01 31.48
C ASP A 87 27.33 9.85 30.09
N VAL A 88 26.15 9.23 30.04
CA VAL A 88 25.37 9.08 28.80
C VAL A 88 24.97 10.45 28.24
N ILE A 89 24.43 11.33 29.08
CA ILE A 89 24.03 12.68 28.68
C ILE A 89 25.23 13.46 28.11
N ARG A 90 26.41 13.33 28.73
CA ARG A 90 27.64 13.99 28.27
C ARG A 90 28.07 13.50 26.89
N VAL A 91 28.06 12.18 26.67
CA VAL A 91 28.39 11.56 25.38
C VAL A 91 27.42 12.02 24.29
N VAL A 92 26.11 12.02 24.57
CA VAL A 92 25.08 12.48 23.62
C VAL A 92 25.24 13.97 23.29
N LYS A 93 25.43 14.84 24.29
CA LYS A 93 25.65 16.28 24.07
C LYS A 93 26.88 16.54 23.19
N LYS A 94 27.98 15.82 23.43
CA LYS A 94 29.18 15.93 22.60
C LYS A 94 28.92 15.47 21.16
N ALA A 95 28.23 14.35 20.97
CA ALA A 95 27.86 13.85 19.64
C ALA A 95 26.91 14.80 18.89
N LEU A 96 26.04 15.54 19.58
CA LEU A 96 25.17 16.54 18.95
C LEU A 96 25.96 17.73 18.39
N MET A 97 27.01 18.16 19.09
CA MET A 97 27.82 19.34 18.72
C MET A 97 29.01 19.03 17.82
N ASP A 98 29.50 17.79 17.81
CA ASP A 98 30.70 17.39 17.09
C ASP A 98 30.41 16.20 16.17
N ARG A 99 30.49 16.45 14.86
CA ARG A 99 30.19 15.44 13.83
C ARG A 99 31.22 14.32 13.80
N SER A 100 32.50 14.63 14.01
CA SER A 100 33.56 13.62 13.99
C SER A 100 33.44 12.65 15.16
N PHE A 101 33.12 13.18 16.34
CA PHE A 101 32.84 12.37 17.52
C PHE A 101 31.57 11.53 17.36
N ARG A 102 30.52 12.07 16.71
CA ARG A 102 29.29 11.33 16.41
C ARG A 102 29.56 10.13 15.51
N ASP A 103 30.33 10.34 14.45
CA ASP A 103 30.66 9.28 13.49
C ASP A 103 31.49 8.19 14.18
N PHE A 104 32.48 8.57 14.99
CA PHE A 104 33.23 7.65 15.84
C PHE A 104 32.35 6.86 16.82
N LEU A 105 31.42 7.53 17.51
CA LEU A 105 30.48 6.87 18.42
C LEU A 105 29.61 5.84 17.68
N PHE A 106 29.11 6.17 16.48
CA PHE A 106 28.33 5.23 15.69
C PHE A 106 29.16 4.03 15.21
N ASP A 107 30.40 4.24 14.80
CA ASP A 107 31.28 3.14 14.41
C ASP A 107 31.60 2.23 15.61
N MET A 108 31.86 2.81 16.79
CA MET A 108 32.05 2.05 18.03
C MET A 108 30.80 1.24 18.40
N LEU A 109 29.61 1.82 18.31
CA LEU A 109 28.35 1.13 18.59
C LEU A 109 28.10 -0.01 17.58
N ARG A 110 28.38 0.21 16.28
CA ARG A 110 28.27 -0.85 15.26
C ARG A 110 29.26 -1.97 15.50
N GLN A 111 30.49 -1.66 15.91
CA GLN A 111 31.50 -2.65 16.22
C GLN A 111 31.16 -3.45 17.48
N ALA A 112 30.58 -2.81 18.49
CA ALA A 112 30.21 -3.45 19.75
C ALA A 112 28.96 -4.31 19.65
N PHE A 113 27.92 -3.83 18.96
CA PHE A 113 26.60 -4.46 18.91
C PHE A 113 26.30 -5.20 17.59
N GLY A 114 27.19 -5.15 16.58
CA GLY A 114 27.07 -5.96 15.36
C GLY A 114 25.71 -5.84 14.64
N GLU A 115 25.07 -6.98 14.35
CA GLU A 115 23.73 -7.06 13.73
C GLU A 115 22.62 -6.59 14.68
N GLU A 116 22.75 -6.76 16.01
CA GLU A 116 21.75 -6.32 17.00
C GLU A 116 21.52 -4.80 16.92
N PHE A 117 22.56 -4.00 16.60
CA PHE A 117 22.42 -2.55 16.45
C PHE A 117 21.40 -2.15 15.36
N ARG A 118 21.18 -3.00 14.35
CA ARG A 118 20.21 -2.77 13.27
C ARG A 118 18.80 -3.24 13.64
N GLU A 119 18.66 -4.17 14.59
CA GLU A 119 17.39 -4.78 14.98
C GLU A 119 16.49 -3.85 15.82
N TYR A 120 17.04 -2.78 16.40
CA TYR A 120 16.31 -1.94 17.37
C TYR A 120 15.37 -0.87 16.79
N ARG A 121 15.16 -0.83 15.47
CA ARG A 121 13.98 -0.14 14.92
C ARG A 121 12.96 -1.18 14.51
N THR A 122 12.11 -1.57 15.45
CA THR A 122 10.93 -2.43 15.21
C THR A 122 9.69 -1.62 14.86
N SER A 123 9.79 -0.29 14.86
CA SER A 123 8.67 0.61 14.66
C SER A 123 9.00 1.73 13.68
N TRP A 124 7.99 2.16 12.93
CA TRP A 124 8.07 3.32 12.04
C TRP A 124 7.04 4.36 12.47
N VAL A 125 7.52 5.45 13.07
CA VAL A 125 6.69 6.65 13.28
C VAL A 125 6.54 7.36 11.94
N VAL A 126 5.33 7.33 11.40
CA VAL A 126 4.98 7.92 10.12
C VAL A 126 4.69 9.41 10.31
N THR A 127 5.09 10.21 9.34
CA THR A 127 4.85 11.66 9.33
C THR A 127 4.04 12.08 8.12
N GLU A 128 3.46 13.29 8.17
CA GLU A 128 2.78 13.88 7.01
C GLU A 128 3.67 13.97 5.76
N LYS A 129 4.97 14.23 5.97
CA LYS A 129 5.97 14.24 4.90
C LYS A 129 6.06 12.90 4.17
N ASP A 130 5.88 11.79 4.89
CA ASP A 130 5.90 10.45 4.30
C ASP A 130 4.70 10.22 3.39
N ILE A 131 3.52 10.72 3.79
CA ILE A 131 2.31 10.69 2.97
C ILE A 131 2.48 11.55 1.71
N GLU A 132 3.06 12.73 1.84
CA GLU A 132 3.36 13.59 0.68
C GLU A 132 4.33 12.94 -0.31
N GLU A 133 5.40 12.32 0.20
CA GLU A 133 6.37 11.59 -0.62
C GLU A 133 5.73 10.42 -1.34
N PHE A 134 4.84 9.68 -0.66
CA PHE A 134 4.04 8.64 -1.28
C PHE A 134 3.19 9.16 -2.43
N VAL A 135 2.43 10.24 -2.21
CA VAL A 135 1.58 10.88 -3.24
C VAL A 135 2.42 11.32 -4.43
N LYS A 136 3.53 12.02 -4.20
CA LYS A 136 4.47 12.46 -5.24
C LYS A 136 4.98 11.26 -6.06
N ALA A 137 5.42 10.20 -5.37
CA ALA A 137 5.93 9.00 -6.01
C ALA A 137 4.85 8.26 -6.84
N LYS A 138 3.58 8.24 -6.39
CA LYS A 138 2.49 7.63 -7.16
C LYS A 138 2.09 8.45 -8.38
N ARG A 139 2.05 9.77 -8.27
CA ARG A 139 1.81 10.67 -9.41
C ARG A 139 2.90 10.54 -10.47
N LEU A 140 4.17 10.48 -10.06
CA LEU A 140 5.30 10.26 -10.98
C LEU A 140 5.22 8.93 -11.74
N LYS A 141 4.60 7.90 -11.15
CA LYS A 141 4.34 6.61 -11.81
C LYS A 141 3.10 6.62 -12.70
N GLY A 142 2.40 7.75 -12.83
CA GLY A 142 1.20 7.89 -13.67
C GLY A 142 -0.04 7.18 -13.12
N LEU A 143 -0.13 6.96 -11.80
CA LEU A 143 -1.35 6.39 -11.21
C LEU A 143 -2.51 7.40 -11.30
N ALA A 144 -3.74 6.88 -11.42
CA ALA A 144 -4.93 7.70 -11.47
C ALA A 144 -5.21 8.41 -10.14
N GLU A 145 -5.68 9.66 -10.20
CA GLU A 145 -5.85 10.49 -8.99
C GLU A 145 -6.94 9.98 -8.05
N LYS A 146 -7.89 9.21 -8.56
CA LYS A 146 -8.82 8.46 -7.72
C LYS A 146 -8.07 7.39 -6.90
N THR A 147 -7.23 6.58 -7.53
CA THR A 147 -6.47 5.52 -6.86
C THR A 147 -5.54 6.07 -5.79
N ILE A 148 -4.89 7.22 -6.05
CA ILE A 148 -4.02 7.87 -5.07
C ILE A 148 -4.82 8.34 -3.85
N ARG A 149 -5.98 8.98 -4.07
CA ARG A 149 -6.87 9.40 -2.99
C ARG A 149 -7.40 8.22 -2.17
N ASP A 150 -7.83 7.15 -2.85
CA ASP A 150 -8.33 5.94 -2.19
C ASP A 150 -7.21 5.29 -1.35
N GLU A 151 -6.00 5.10 -1.88
CA GLU A 151 -4.87 4.55 -1.10
C GLU A 151 -4.52 5.44 0.11
N VAL A 152 -4.46 6.76 -0.06
CA VAL A 152 -4.16 7.70 1.05
C VAL A 152 -5.23 7.67 2.14
N HIS A 153 -6.51 7.56 1.76
CA HIS A 153 -7.61 7.45 2.73
C HIS A 153 -7.41 6.24 3.64
N TYR A 154 -7.25 5.04 3.08
CA TYR A 154 -7.05 3.82 3.88
C TYR A 154 -5.73 3.84 4.67
N ILE A 155 -4.67 4.45 4.12
CA ILE A 155 -3.41 4.63 4.88
C ILE A 155 -3.66 5.53 6.10
N ARG A 156 -4.34 6.66 5.93
CA ARG A 156 -4.59 7.61 7.02
C ARG A 156 -5.49 7.04 8.10
N GLU A 157 -6.54 6.31 7.74
CA GLU A 157 -7.39 5.63 8.71
C GLU A 157 -6.59 4.62 9.54
N ALA A 158 -5.84 3.75 8.88
CA ALA A 158 -4.97 2.79 9.56
C ALA A 158 -3.93 3.48 10.46
N LEU A 159 -3.33 4.58 10.00
CA LEU A 159 -2.37 5.33 10.81
C LEU A 159 -3.03 6.02 12.00
N ALA A 160 -4.27 6.51 11.88
CA ALA A 160 -4.98 7.11 13.00
C ALA A 160 -5.21 6.09 14.13
N GLU A 161 -5.69 4.89 13.79
CA GLU A 161 -5.88 3.79 14.74
C GLU A 161 -4.57 3.32 15.37
N LEU A 162 -3.50 3.26 14.57
CA LEU A 162 -2.16 2.85 15.02
C LEU A 162 -1.35 3.99 15.65
N ASN A 163 -1.98 5.13 15.98
CA ASN A 163 -1.32 6.30 16.56
C ASN A 163 -0.07 6.77 15.79
N TRP A 164 -0.15 6.68 14.46
CA TRP A 164 0.90 7.02 13.50
C TRP A 164 2.21 6.25 13.70
N ASN A 165 2.18 5.13 14.42
CA ASN A 165 3.34 4.32 14.72
C ASN A 165 3.12 2.87 14.26
N LEU A 166 3.74 2.51 13.14
CA LEU A 166 3.61 1.17 12.57
C LEU A 166 4.57 0.21 13.26
N THR A 167 4.02 -0.75 14.01
CA THR A 167 4.74 -1.91 14.56
C THR A 167 4.20 -3.20 13.93
N PRO A 168 4.97 -4.30 13.88
CA PRO A 168 4.47 -5.58 13.39
C PRO A 168 3.18 -6.01 14.10
N ASP A 169 3.18 -6.00 15.43
CA ASP A 169 2.04 -6.46 16.21
C ASP A 169 0.82 -5.54 16.04
N GLY A 170 1.01 -4.22 16.10
CA GLY A 170 -0.10 -3.28 15.90
C GLY A 170 -0.75 -3.42 14.53
N VAL A 171 0.05 -3.56 13.46
CA VAL A 171 -0.50 -3.79 12.11
C VAL A 171 -1.23 -5.13 12.03
N ARG A 172 -0.74 -6.18 12.70
CA ARG A 172 -1.41 -7.49 12.70
C ARG A 172 -2.74 -7.45 13.44
N GLU A 173 -2.77 -6.85 14.63
CA GLU A 173 -3.96 -6.73 15.49
C GLU A 173 -5.05 -5.93 14.78
N TYR A 174 -4.73 -4.75 14.26
CA TYR A 174 -5.69 -3.91 13.54
C TYR A 174 -6.29 -4.61 12.31
N LEU A 175 -5.48 -5.35 11.54
CA LEU A 175 -6.00 -6.11 10.39
C LEU A 175 -6.81 -7.34 10.83
N ALA A 176 -6.56 -7.90 12.01
CA ALA A 176 -7.36 -8.99 12.58
C ALA A 176 -8.73 -8.48 13.05
N GLU A 177 -8.78 -7.32 13.70
CA GLU A 177 -10.03 -6.65 14.10
C GLU A 177 -10.94 -6.40 12.89
N LEU A 178 -10.40 -5.80 11.81
CA LEU A 178 -11.15 -5.61 10.56
C LEU A 178 -11.67 -6.93 9.95
N ALA A 179 -10.97 -8.05 10.20
CA ALA A 179 -11.41 -9.37 9.75
C ALA A 179 -12.54 -9.92 10.62
N GLU A 180 -12.45 -9.75 11.95
CA GLU A 180 -13.45 -10.15 12.94
C GLU A 180 -14.76 -9.38 12.78
N ASP A 181 -14.68 -8.08 12.50
CA ASP A 181 -15.83 -7.20 12.23
C ASP A 181 -16.49 -7.46 10.87
N GLY A 182 -15.93 -8.37 10.07
CA GLY A 182 -16.47 -8.71 8.75
C GLY A 182 -16.24 -7.64 7.68
N GLU A 183 -15.37 -6.66 7.93
CA GLU A 183 -15.02 -5.57 7.02
C GLU A 183 -14.07 -5.99 5.89
N THR A 184 -14.40 -7.10 5.24
CA THR A 184 -13.56 -7.80 4.26
C THR A 184 -12.99 -6.92 3.13
N TYR A 185 -13.74 -5.92 2.67
CA TYR A 185 -13.27 -4.99 1.63
C TYR A 185 -12.38 -3.88 2.18
N VAL A 186 -12.68 -3.35 3.37
CA VAL A 186 -11.82 -2.40 4.07
C VAL A 186 -10.49 -3.06 4.36
N LEU A 187 -10.50 -4.25 4.98
CA LEU A 187 -9.32 -5.08 5.21
C LEU A 187 -8.46 -5.29 3.94
N LYS A 188 -9.09 -5.62 2.81
CA LYS A 188 -8.38 -5.76 1.53
C LYS A 188 -7.72 -4.46 1.09
N HIS A 189 -8.45 -3.35 1.12
CA HIS A 189 -7.95 -2.06 0.64
C HIS A 189 -6.89 -1.46 1.57
N THR A 190 -7.06 -1.61 2.88
CA THR A 190 -6.10 -1.22 3.90
C THR A 190 -4.81 -2.03 3.77
N SER A 191 -4.89 -3.36 3.71
CA SER A 191 -3.70 -4.22 3.54
C SER A 191 -2.94 -3.94 2.23
N TYR A 192 -3.67 -3.71 1.13
CA TYR A 192 -3.07 -3.29 -0.14
C TYR A 192 -2.35 -1.94 -0.03
N SER A 193 -3.00 -0.94 0.56
CA SER A 193 -2.50 0.43 0.64
C SER A 193 -1.30 0.55 1.60
N LEU A 194 -1.30 -0.17 2.72
CA LEU A 194 -0.17 -0.23 3.65
C LEU A 194 1.07 -0.86 3.00
N LYS A 195 0.93 -2.01 2.31
CA LYS A 195 2.05 -2.62 1.57
C LYS A 195 2.58 -1.70 0.48
N SER A 196 1.67 -1.01 -0.23
CA SER A 196 2.01 -0.02 -1.25
C SER A 196 2.83 1.14 -0.67
N PHE A 197 2.43 1.64 0.49
CA PHE A 197 3.07 2.73 1.23
C PHE A 197 4.47 2.33 1.71
N MET A 198 4.58 1.22 2.43
CA MET A 198 5.85 0.65 2.91
C MET A 198 6.83 0.43 1.76
N LYS A 199 6.37 -0.14 0.64
CA LYS A 199 7.22 -0.38 -0.53
C LYS A 199 7.73 0.90 -1.19
N THR A 200 6.95 1.97 -1.13
CA THR A 200 7.24 3.23 -1.83
C THR A 200 8.11 4.16 -0.98
N VAL A 201 7.84 4.27 0.32
CA VAL A 201 8.49 5.24 1.21
C VAL A 201 9.51 4.57 2.14
N LEU A 202 9.13 3.48 2.80
CA LEU A 202 9.98 2.85 3.81
C LEU A 202 11.12 2.05 3.17
N LYS A 203 10.83 1.23 2.15
CA LYS A 203 11.84 0.36 1.51
C LYS A 203 13.12 1.07 1.05
N PRO A 204 13.08 2.24 0.40
CA PRO A 204 14.30 2.95 -0.01
C PRO A 204 15.08 3.55 1.18
N ARG A 205 14.41 3.86 2.29
CA ARG A 205 15.00 4.53 3.45
C ARG A 205 15.55 3.54 4.47
N ASP A 206 14.81 2.48 4.74
CA ASP A 206 15.15 1.45 5.72
C ASP A 206 14.67 0.07 5.21
N PRO A 207 15.51 -0.64 4.44
CA PRO A 207 15.17 -1.95 3.91
C PRO A 207 14.94 -3.03 4.99
N ALA A 208 15.57 -2.90 6.16
CA ALA A 208 15.46 -3.88 7.25
C ALA A 208 14.10 -3.75 7.94
N LEU A 209 13.75 -2.53 8.40
CA LEU A 209 12.44 -2.23 8.97
C LEU A 209 11.31 -2.47 7.97
N PHE A 210 11.56 -2.20 6.68
CA PHE A 210 10.62 -2.58 5.62
C PHE A 210 10.30 -4.07 5.64
N ARG A 211 11.29 -4.98 5.71
CA ARG A 211 10.99 -6.42 5.75
C ARG A 211 10.22 -6.80 7.01
N ALA A 212 10.64 -6.27 8.17
CA ALA A 212 10.00 -6.55 9.45
C ALA A 212 8.50 -6.20 9.46
N LEU A 213 8.11 -5.08 8.85
CA LEU A 213 6.71 -4.64 8.75
C LEU A 213 5.95 -5.23 7.55
N TYR A 214 6.62 -5.42 6.41
CA TYR A 214 5.96 -5.83 5.19
C TYR A 214 5.54 -7.31 5.22
N ASP A 215 6.35 -8.17 5.85
CA ASP A 215 6.12 -9.61 5.89
C ASP A 215 5.15 -10.02 7.02
N THR A 216 4.73 -9.08 7.87
CA THR A 216 3.85 -9.36 9.01
C THR A 216 2.44 -9.80 8.61
N PHE A 217 1.98 -9.41 7.43
CA PHE A 217 0.63 -9.70 6.96
C PHE A 217 0.59 -9.93 5.44
N THR A 218 -0.50 -10.53 4.96
CA THR A 218 -0.77 -10.71 3.53
C THR A 218 -2.01 -9.94 3.11
N VAL A 219 -2.15 -9.65 1.82
CA VAL A 219 -3.35 -8.95 1.32
C VAL A 219 -4.52 -9.92 1.35
N TYR A 220 -5.54 -9.60 2.13
CA TYR A 220 -6.75 -10.38 2.20
C TYR A 220 -7.49 -10.38 0.85
N ARG A 221 -7.96 -11.54 0.42
CA ARG A 221 -8.75 -11.70 -0.80
C ARG A 221 -10.15 -12.18 -0.43
N PRO A 222 -11.17 -11.30 -0.44
CA PRO A 222 -12.55 -11.69 -0.20
C PRO A 222 -12.99 -12.77 -1.17
N ARG A 223 -13.66 -13.81 -0.67
CA ARG A 223 -14.33 -14.80 -1.53
C ARG A 223 -15.52 -14.13 -2.20
N SER A 224 -15.64 -14.19 -3.53
CA SER A 224 -16.78 -13.56 -4.21
C SER A 224 -18.02 -14.45 -4.10
N ASN A 225 -19.08 -13.93 -3.48
CA ASN A 225 -20.41 -14.52 -3.61
C ASN A 225 -20.98 -14.10 -4.98
N ASN A 226 -20.97 -15.01 -5.95
CA ASN A 226 -21.37 -14.74 -7.33
C ASN A 226 -22.89 -14.88 -7.60
N HIS A 227 -23.71 -15.15 -6.59
CA HIS A 227 -25.16 -15.38 -6.77
C HIS A 227 -25.99 -14.09 -6.73
N ALA A 228 -25.62 -13.08 -7.53
CA ALA A 228 -26.47 -11.91 -7.71
C ALA A 228 -27.68 -12.27 -8.60
N ARG A 229 -28.91 -12.15 -8.07
CA ARG A 229 -30.14 -12.32 -8.85
C ARG A 229 -30.30 -11.15 -9.83
N LEU A 230 -29.91 -11.35 -11.09
CA LEU A 230 -30.00 -10.30 -12.12
C LEU A 230 -31.46 -9.91 -12.41
N PRO A 231 -31.74 -8.63 -12.77
CA PRO A 231 -33.08 -8.22 -13.21
C PRO A 231 -33.50 -8.92 -14.50
N THR A 232 -34.82 -9.05 -14.72
CA THR A 232 -35.35 -9.47 -16.03
C THR A 232 -35.40 -8.30 -17.02
N LEU A 233 -35.61 -8.60 -18.31
CA LEU A 233 -35.74 -7.58 -19.34
C LEU A 233 -36.91 -6.62 -19.04
N GLU A 234 -38.04 -7.17 -18.59
CA GLU A 234 -39.24 -6.40 -18.23
C GLU A 234 -38.97 -5.47 -17.06
N GLN A 235 -38.24 -5.93 -16.04
CA GLN A 235 -37.84 -5.10 -14.91
C GLN A 235 -36.91 -3.96 -15.35
N LEU A 236 -35.95 -4.23 -16.25
CA LEU A 236 -35.10 -3.17 -16.79
C LEU A 236 -35.89 -2.17 -17.63
N HIS A 237 -36.87 -2.63 -18.40
CA HIS A 237 -37.77 -1.76 -19.16
C HIS A 237 -38.60 -0.85 -18.22
N GLN A 238 -39.16 -1.42 -17.15
CA GLN A 238 -39.88 -0.66 -16.12
C GLN A 238 -38.98 0.37 -15.43
N ILE A 239 -37.73 0.02 -15.12
CA ILE A 239 -36.76 0.98 -14.57
C ILE A 239 -36.57 2.12 -15.58
N TRP A 240 -36.25 1.80 -16.83
CA TRP A 240 -35.99 2.80 -17.86
C TRP A 240 -37.16 3.77 -18.06
N GLN A 241 -38.39 3.27 -18.10
CA GLN A 241 -39.59 4.10 -18.24
C GLN A 241 -39.74 5.12 -17.10
N ASN A 242 -39.45 4.70 -15.86
CA ASN A 242 -39.61 5.50 -14.64
C ASN A 242 -38.41 6.40 -14.31
N LEU A 243 -37.32 6.35 -15.09
CA LEU A 243 -36.18 7.25 -14.87
C LEU A 243 -36.61 8.71 -15.08
N PRO A 244 -36.19 9.63 -14.20
CA PRO A 244 -36.76 10.98 -14.14
C PRO A 244 -36.27 11.91 -15.26
N SER A 245 -35.12 11.61 -15.87
CA SER A 245 -34.46 12.51 -16.83
C SER A 245 -34.00 11.76 -18.09
N ILE A 246 -33.98 12.46 -19.23
CA ILE A 246 -33.60 11.90 -20.53
C ILE A 246 -32.13 11.47 -20.53
N GLU A 247 -31.26 12.24 -19.89
CA GLU A 247 -29.84 11.91 -19.75
C GLU A 247 -29.61 10.64 -18.92
N THR A 248 -30.42 10.41 -17.89
CA THR A 248 -30.37 9.18 -17.10
C THR A 248 -30.95 8.00 -17.89
N LYS A 249 -32.02 8.22 -18.67
CA LYS A 249 -32.56 7.23 -19.61
C LYS A 249 -31.52 6.79 -20.64
N PHE A 250 -30.81 7.75 -21.23
CA PHE A 250 -29.73 7.47 -22.17
C PHE A 250 -28.61 6.65 -21.52
N TYR A 251 -28.10 7.11 -20.38
CA TYR A 251 -27.00 6.43 -19.67
C TYR A 251 -27.39 5.01 -19.25
N PHE A 252 -28.60 4.80 -18.75
CA PHE A 252 -29.11 3.48 -18.37
C PHE A 252 -29.24 2.55 -19.57
N ALA A 253 -29.93 2.98 -20.63
CA ALA A 253 -30.12 2.20 -21.85
C ALA A 253 -28.79 1.85 -22.49
N LEU A 254 -27.85 2.80 -22.55
CA LEU A 254 -26.52 2.57 -23.08
C LEU A 254 -25.82 1.44 -22.31
N LEU A 255 -25.80 1.47 -20.97
CA LEU A 255 -25.18 0.40 -20.18
C LEU A 255 -25.87 -0.96 -20.36
N ALA A 256 -27.20 -0.97 -20.35
CA ALA A 256 -28.01 -2.19 -20.42
C ALA A 256 -27.95 -2.86 -21.79
N GLU A 257 -27.92 -2.07 -22.87
CA GLU A 257 -27.96 -2.57 -24.24
C GLU A 257 -26.58 -2.78 -24.87
N THR A 258 -25.51 -2.19 -24.35
CA THR A 258 -24.15 -2.35 -24.91
C THR A 258 -23.19 -3.11 -24.01
N GLY A 259 -23.56 -3.31 -22.75
CA GLY A 259 -22.74 -3.99 -21.76
C GLY A 259 -21.48 -3.21 -21.37
N LEU A 260 -21.41 -1.89 -21.59
CA LEU A 260 -20.29 -1.05 -21.16
C LEU A 260 -20.10 -1.06 -19.64
N ARG A 261 -18.89 -0.77 -19.18
CA ARG A 261 -18.66 -0.53 -17.74
C ARG A 261 -19.30 0.80 -17.34
N PRO A 262 -19.81 0.96 -16.10
CA PRO A 262 -20.45 2.20 -15.63
C PRO A 262 -19.59 3.48 -15.71
N GLY A 263 -18.27 3.37 -15.85
CA GLY A 263 -17.38 4.53 -16.02
C GLY A 263 -17.06 4.87 -17.47
N GLU A 264 -17.20 3.92 -18.40
CA GLU A 264 -16.75 4.07 -19.79
C GLU A 264 -17.53 5.13 -20.57
N PRO A 265 -18.87 5.22 -20.48
CA PRO A 265 -19.64 6.25 -21.20
C PRO A 265 -19.20 7.70 -20.96
N PHE A 266 -18.71 8.01 -19.76
CA PHE A 266 -18.30 9.37 -19.38
C PHE A 266 -16.91 9.77 -19.90
N LEU A 267 -16.17 8.82 -20.47
CA LEU A 267 -14.87 9.06 -21.10
C LEU A 267 -14.99 9.32 -22.61
N LEU A 268 -16.18 9.12 -23.17
CA LEU A 268 -16.45 9.24 -24.59
C LEU A 268 -16.73 10.68 -24.98
N SER A 269 -16.32 11.04 -26.18
CA SER A 269 -16.67 12.28 -26.85
C SER A 269 -17.84 12.07 -27.83
N ILE A 270 -18.43 13.16 -28.29
CA ILE A 270 -19.48 13.12 -29.33
C ILE A 270 -18.95 12.52 -30.63
N ASP A 271 -17.67 12.74 -30.95
CA ASP A 271 -16.99 12.23 -32.14
C ASP A 271 -16.80 10.71 -32.11
N ASP A 272 -16.90 10.09 -30.92
CA ASP A 272 -16.83 8.64 -30.78
C ASP A 272 -18.15 7.95 -31.16
N LEU A 273 -19.25 8.70 -31.30
CA LEU A 273 -20.56 8.19 -31.69
C LEU A 273 -20.82 8.43 -33.19
N ASP A 274 -20.76 7.35 -33.96
CA ASP A 274 -21.16 7.32 -35.36
C ASP A 274 -22.69 7.20 -35.45
N LEU A 275 -23.34 8.31 -35.78
CA LEU A 275 -24.79 8.42 -35.92
C LEU A 275 -25.34 7.80 -37.21
N GLU A 276 -24.49 7.49 -38.19
CA GLU A 276 -24.93 6.85 -39.43
C GLU A 276 -25.05 5.35 -39.23
N HIS A 277 -24.02 4.75 -38.61
CA HIS A 277 -23.92 3.29 -38.48
C HIS A 277 -24.36 2.76 -37.11
N GLY A 278 -24.59 3.65 -36.13
CA GLY A 278 -24.91 3.29 -34.75
C GLY A 278 -23.72 2.64 -34.06
N VAL A 279 -22.53 3.19 -34.26
CA VAL A 279 -21.27 2.63 -33.76
C VAL A 279 -20.68 3.57 -32.71
N LEU A 280 -20.30 3.02 -31.56
CA LEU A 280 -19.68 3.76 -30.48
C LEU A 280 -18.25 3.26 -30.26
N ARG A 281 -17.26 4.12 -30.47
CA ARG A 281 -15.84 3.78 -30.38
C ARG A 281 -15.37 3.94 -28.93
N VAL A 282 -15.16 2.83 -28.23
CA VAL A 282 -14.83 2.84 -26.81
C VAL A 282 -13.36 2.55 -26.55
N GLY A 283 -12.68 3.58 -26.05
CA GLY A 283 -11.38 3.44 -25.39
C GLY A 283 -10.19 4.03 -26.16
N LYS A 284 -9.18 4.41 -25.37
CA LYS A 284 -7.81 4.65 -25.82
C LYS A 284 -7.01 3.36 -25.67
N VAL A 285 -6.15 3.06 -26.65
CA VAL A 285 -5.20 1.94 -26.55
C VAL A 285 -4.30 2.17 -25.34
N THR A 286 -4.42 1.32 -24.31
CA THR A 286 -3.42 1.22 -23.23
C THR A 286 -2.75 -0.16 -23.30
N PRO A 287 -1.59 -0.36 -22.68
CA PRO A 287 -0.89 -1.66 -22.72
C PRO A 287 -1.74 -2.84 -22.25
N THR A 288 -2.77 -2.59 -21.44
CA THR A 288 -3.69 -3.59 -20.89
C THR A 288 -5.13 -3.49 -21.43
N LYS A 289 -5.47 -2.48 -22.24
CA LYS A 289 -6.82 -2.26 -22.78
C LYS A 289 -6.73 -1.92 -24.27
N ARG A 290 -7.23 -2.81 -25.13
CA ARG A 290 -7.41 -2.53 -26.55
C ARG A 290 -8.68 -1.67 -26.74
N ALA A 291 -8.67 -0.80 -27.75
CA ALA A 291 -9.88 -0.10 -28.20
C ALA A 291 -10.92 -1.15 -28.62
N PHE A 292 -12.17 -0.99 -28.20
CA PHE A 292 -13.26 -1.89 -28.56
C PHE A 292 -14.48 -1.08 -29.00
N ILE A 293 -15.34 -1.69 -29.79
CA ILE A 293 -16.49 -1.04 -30.40
C ILE A 293 -17.76 -1.55 -29.73
N ALA A 294 -18.67 -0.63 -29.40
CA ALA A 294 -20.05 -0.93 -29.04
C ALA A 294 -20.98 -0.53 -30.18
N PHE A 295 -22.17 -1.11 -30.21
CA PHE A 295 -23.18 -0.84 -31.22
C PHE A 295 -24.46 -0.33 -30.56
N LEU A 296 -25.26 0.42 -31.31
CA LEU A 296 -26.60 0.84 -30.93
C LEU A 296 -27.60 0.24 -31.92
N ARG A 297 -28.73 -0.27 -31.41
CA ARG A 297 -29.84 -0.67 -32.27
C ARG A 297 -30.42 0.55 -32.99
N PRO A 298 -31.00 0.39 -34.20
CA PRO A 298 -31.59 1.50 -34.95
C PRO A 298 -32.63 2.28 -34.13
N GLU A 299 -33.51 1.59 -33.41
CA GLU A 299 -34.56 2.25 -32.63
C GLU A 299 -33.98 3.10 -31.49
N PHE A 300 -32.94 2.59 -30.83
CA PHE A 300 -32.26 3.33 -29.77
C PHE A 300 -31.47 4.51 -30.35
N LEU A 301 -30.82 4.34 -31.49
CA LEU A 301 -30.12 5.41 -32.19
C LEU A 301 -31.07 6.54 -32.62
N ASP A 302 -32.25 6.19 -33.11
CA ASP A 302 -33.27 7.17 -33.48
C ASP A 302 -33.81 7.92 -32.26
N TRP A 303 -34.04 7.21 -31.14
CA TRP A 303 -34.38 7.84 -29.87
C TRP A 303 -33.27 8.78 -29.39
N VAL A 304 -32.00 8.38 -29.52
CA VAL A 304 -30.84 9.23 -29.18
C VAL A 304 -30.82 10.51 -30.02
N LYS A 305 -31.03 10.40 -31.33
CA LYS A 305 -31.07 11.56 -32.24
C LYS A 305 -32.21 12.50 -31.93
N ARG A 306 -33.39 11.98 -31.60
CA ARG A 306 -34.61 12.77 -31.40
C ARG A 306 -34.71 13.39 -30.01
N GLU A 307 -34.33 12.65 -28.97
CA GLU A 307 -34.58 13.05 -27.58
C GLU A 307 -33.29 13.48 -26.87
N TYR A 308 -32.23 12.68 -26.97
CA TYR A 308 -31.03 12.89 -26.16
C TYR A 308 -30.10 13.98 -26.70
N LEU A 309 -29.74 13.92 -27.98
CA LEU A 309 -28.78 14.87 -28.57
C LEU A 309 -29.29 16.32 -28.51
N PRO A 310 -30.56 16.63 -28.82
CA PRO A 310 -31.05 18.00 -28.71
C PRO A 310 -30.99 18.54 -27.28
N LEU A 311 -31.33 17.73 -26.27
CA LEU A 311 -31.20 18.11 -24.87
C LEU A 311 -29.74 18.36 -24.48
N ARG A 312 -28.84 17.46 -24.88
CA ARG A 312 -27.41 17.58 -24.63
C ARG A 312 -26.87 18.88 -25.22
N ASP A 313 -27.19 19.17 -26.47
CA ASP A 313 -26.66 20.34 -27.17
C ASP A 313 -27.18 21.64 -26.55
N ALA A 314 -28.48 21.70 -26.20
CA ALA A 314 -29.05 22.82 -25.48
C ALA A 314 -28.39 23.04 -24.10
N TRP A 315 -28.11 21.96 -23.37
CA TRP A 315 -27.40 22.03 -22.10
C TRP A 315 -25.96 22.51 -22.26
N VAL A 316 -25.24 22.04 -23.28
CA VAL A 316 -23.86 22.43 -23.60
C VAL A 316 -23.78 23.91 -23.97
N GLU A 317 -24.74 24.42 -24.74
CA GLU A 317 -24.83 25.84 -25.08
C GLU A 317 -25.16 26.71 -23.87
N GLY A 318 -26.09 26.28 -23.02
CA GLY A 318 -26.48 27.00 -21.81
C GLY A 318 -25.34 27.06 -20.78
N MET A 319 -24.71 25.91 -20.52
CA MET A 319 -23.56 25.80 -19.63
C MET A 319 -22.36 26.58 -20.17
N GLY A 320 -22.05 26.45 -21.47
CA GLY A 320 -20.94 27.15 -22.09
C GLY A 320 -21.05 28.66 -21.87
N ARG A 321 -22.25 29.23 -22.04
CA ARG A 321 -22.52 30.65 -21.75
C ARG A 321 -22.29 31.00 -20.28
N ALA A 322 -22.84 30.20 -19.35
CA ALA A 322 -22.72 30.44 -17.91
C ALA A 322 -21.26 30.33 -17.40
N TRP A 323 -20.49 29.37 -17.90
CA TRP A 323 -19.10 29.15 -17.47
C TRP A 323 -18.13 30.15 -18.09
N LEU A 324 -18.35 30.57 -19.33
CA LEU A 324 -17.61 31.68 -19.92
C LEU A 324 -17.87 32.99 -19.15
N ALA A 325 -19.11 33.21 -18.72
CA ALA A 325 -19.47 34.39 -17.93
C ALA A 325 -18.89 34.38 -16.50
N SER A 326 -18.56 33.21 -15.94
CA SER A 326 -18.09 33.11 -14.56
C SER A 326 -16.58 33.34 -14.38
N ASN A 327 -15.77 33.29 -15.46
CA ASN A 327 -14.30 33.36 -15.41
C ASN A 327 -13.63 32.34 -14.46
N LEU A 328 -14.35 31.32 -13.99
CA LEU A 328 -13.83 30.30 -13.06
C LEU A 328 -13.09 29.16 -13.76
N PHE A 329 -13.25 29.02 -15.08
CA PHE A 329 -12.71 27.92 -15.86
C PHE A 329 -12.01 28.44 -17.12
N SER A 330 -10.89 27.82 -17.49
CA SER A 330 -10.20 28.12 -18.74
C SER A 330 -11.03 27.66 -19.95
N GLN A 331 -10.84 28.32 -21.09
CA GLN A 331 -11.53 27.99 -22.34
C GLN A 331 -11.35 26.53 -22.74
N ASP A 332 -10.16 25.96 -22.56
CA ASP A 332 -9.87 24.55 -22.85
C ASP A 332 -10.70 23.58 -21.99
N VAL A 333 -11.00 23.92 -20.73
CA VAL A 333 -11.80 23.07 -19.84
C VAL A 333 -13.25 23.06 -20.30
N ILE A 334 -13.75 24.24 -20.71
CA ILE A 334 -15.09 24.40 -21.25
C ILE A 334 -15.21 23.59 -22.55
N GLU A 335 -14.31 23.79 -23.52
CA GLU A 335 -14.35 23.08 -24.80
C GLU A 335 -14.23 21.55 -24.64
N ASN A 336 -13.38 21.07 -23.74
CA ASN A 336 -13.32 19.64 -23.44
C ASN A 336 -14.61 19.11 -22.81
N ALA A 337 -15.30 19.90 -21.98
CA ALA A 337 -16.59 19.52 -21.43
C ALA A 337 -17.68 19.46 -22.53
N LYS A 338 -17.69 20.42 -23.46
CA LYS A 338 -18.63 20.45 -24.60
C LYS A 338 -18.50 19.24 -25.51
N ARG A 339 -17.30 18.66 -25.61
CA ARG A 339 -17.04 17.46 -26.43
C ARG A 339 -17.53 16.16 -25.81
N LYS A 340 -17.76 16.10 -24.49
CA LYS A 340 -18.16 14.85 -23.82
C LYS A 340 -19.50 14.35 -24.33
N LEU A 341 -19.61 13.06 -24.61
CA LEU A 341 -20.88 12.45 -24.99
C LEU A 341 -21.92 12.67 -23.88
N ILE A 342 -21.55 12.33 -22.63
CA ILE A 342 -22.37 12.57 -21.43
C ILE A 342 -21.71 13.65 -20.56
N PRO A 343 -22.08 14.93 -20.72
CA PRO A 343 -21.45 16.01 -19.97
C PRO A 343 -22.06 16.25 -18.58
N PHE A 344 -23.00 15.42 -18.14
CA PHE A 344 -23.74 15.58 -16.88
C PHE A 344 -23.00 14.99 -15.65
N ASP A 345 -23.44 15.39 -14.45
CA ASP A 345 -22.88 14.87 -13.19
C ASP A 345 -23.12 13.36 -13.03
N GLN A 346 -22.01 12.60 -12.95
CA GLN A 346 -22.07 11.14 -12.89
C GLN A 346 -22.78 10.65 -11.62
N SER A 347 -22.56 11.32 -10.48
CA SER A 347 -23.09 10.88 -9.19
C SER A 347 -24.61 10.98 -9.17
N ARG A 348 -25.16 12.07 -9.73
CA ARG A 348 -26.60 12.27 -9.93
C ARG A 348 -27.20 11.17 -10.80
N LEU A 349 -26.68 10.93 -12.01
CA LEU A 349 -27.25 9.92 -12.92
C LEU A 349 -27.26 8.53 -12.27
N ARG A 350 -26.18 8.17 -11.56
CA ARG A 350 -26.07 6.88 -10.86
C ARG A 350 -27.06 6.78 -9.70
N ARG A 351 -27.26 7.86 -8.96
CA ARG A 351 -28.21 7.92 -7.84
C ARG A 351 -29.64 7.76 -8.35
N GLU A 352 -30.03 8.53 -9.38
CA GLU A 352 -31.35 8.43 -10.01
C GLU A 352 -31.67 6.98 -10.45
N ILE A 353 -30.71 6.30 -11.10
CA ILE A 353 -30.87 4.88 -11.48
C ILE A 353 -31.05 3.99 -10.25
N LYS A 354 -30.18 4.13 -9.24
CA LYS A 354 -30.23 3.28 -8.05
C LYS A 354 -31.55 3.44 -7.28
N ASP A 355 -32.06 4.66 -7.19
CA ASP A 355 -33.31 4.95 -6.48
C ASP A 355 -34.52 4.35 -7.20
N VAL A 356 -34.63 4.53 -8.52
CA VAL A 356 -35.71 3.92 -9.32
C VAL A 356 -35.58 2.39 -9.34
N ALA A 357 -34.37 1.87 -9.51
CA ALA A 357 -34.13 0.42 -9.49
C ALA A 357 -34.48 -0.20 -8.13
N ARG A 358 -34.20 0.47 -7.02
CA ARG A 358 -34.61 0.02 -5.68
C ARG A 358 -36.12 -0.12 -5.57
N GLN A 359 -36.87 0.84 -6.11
CA GLN A 359 -38.34 0.81 -6.10
C GLN A 359 -38.89 -0.33 -6.96
N VAL A 360 -38.34 -0.56 -8.16
CA VAL A 360 -38.82 -1.61 -9.08
C VAL A 360 -38.40 -3.01 -8.64
N LEU A 361 -37.17 -3.18 -8.15
CA LEU A 361 -36.60 -4.49 -7.81
C LEU A 361 -36.82 -4.90 -6.36
N ASN A 362 -37.22 -3.95 -5.50
CA ASN A 362 -37.31 -4.12 -4.05
C ASN A 362 -36.00 -4.64 -3.42
N ARG A 363 -34.85 -4.16 -3.93
CA ARG A 363 -33.50 -4.46 -3.42
C ARG A 363 -32.48 -3.43 -3.90
N GLU A 364 -31.32 -3.39 -3.26
CA GLU A 364 -30.18 -2.64 -3.78
C GLU A 364 -29.77 -3.13 -5.17
N PHE A 365 -29.39 -2.17 -6.01
CA PHE A 365 -29.03 -2.40 -7.40
C PHE A 365 -27.65 -1.83 -7.71
N GLU A 366 -26.74 -2.67 -8.15
CA GLU A 366 -25.44 -2.23 -8.62
C GLU A 366 -25.45 -2.04 -10.14
N LEU A 367 -24.94 -0.91 -10.63
CA LEU A 367 -24.89 -0.63 -12.08
C LEU A 367 -24.10 -1.67 -12.87
N TYR A 368 -23.16 -2.37 -12.22
CA TYR A 368 -22.42 -3.46 -12.84
C TYR A 368 -23.31 -4.67 -13.16
N GLU A 369 -24.49 -4.77 -12.54
CA GLU A 369 -25.50 -5.78 -12.89
C GLU A 369 -26.05 -5.58 -14.30
N LEU A 370 -26.11 -4.35 -14.84
CA LEU A 370 -26.52 -4.12 -16.24
C LEU A 370 -25.56 -4.80 -17.22
N ARG A 371 -24.25 -4.69 -16.95
CA ARG A 371 -23.22 -5.37 -17.73
C ARG A 371 -23.28 -6.89 -17.58
N LYS A 372 -23.61 -7.41 -16.39
CA LYS A 372 -23.82 -8.85 -16.19
C LYS A 372 -25.08 -9.32 -16.94
N PHE A 373 -26.18 -8.58 -16.81
CA PHE A 373 -27.43 -8.81 -17.52
C PHE A 373 -27.21 -8.88 -19.03
N PHE A 374 -26.54 -7.90 -19.64
CA PHE A 374 -26.25 -7.93 -21.07
C PHE A 374 -25.57 -9.24 -21.48
N ALA A 375 -24.52 -9.65 -20.75
CA ALA A 375 -23.79 -10.86 -21.07
C ALA A 375 -24.67 -12.12 -20.92
N THR A 376 -25.37 -12.24 -19.79
CA THR A 376 -26.27 -13.37 -19.52
C THR A 376 -27.42 -13.44 -20.52
N TYR A 377 -28.02 -12.30 -20.87
CA TYR A 377 -29.09 -12.18 -21.84
C TYR A 377 -28.61 -12.64 -23.23
N MET A 378 -27.51 -12.07 -23.74
CA MET A 378 -26.95 -12.44 -25.05
C MET A 378 -26.62 -13.93 -25.13
N ILE A 379 -25.98 -14.50 -24.10
CA ILE A 379 -25.68 -15.94 -24.05
C ILE A 379 -26.97 -16.77 -24.04
N SER A 380 -27.98 -16.36 -23.26
CA SER A 380 -29.26 -17.07 -23.21
C SER A 380 -30.01 -17.05 -24.55
N GLN A 381 -29.77 -16.03 -25.38
CA GLN A 381 -30.33 -15.92 -26.73
C GLN A 381 -29.50 -16.69 -27.78
N GLY A 382 -28.44 -17.40 -27.38
CA GLY A 382 -27.63 -18.23 -28.27
C GLY A 382 -26.40 -17.53 -28.86
N VAL A 383 -26.03 -16.34 -28.37
CA VAL A 383 -24.80 -15.67 -28.81
C VAL A 383 -23.57 -16.35 -28.19
N PRO A 384 -22.55 -16.73 -28.99
CA PRO A 384 -21.34 -17.35 -28.45
C PRO A 384 -20.64 -16.48 -27.40
N GLU A 385 -20.11 -17.11 -26.35
CA GLU A 385 -19.45 -16.39 -25.25
C GLU A 385 -18.24 -15.56 -25.74
N SER A 386 -17.51 -16.04 -26.75
CA SER A 386 -16.40 -15.31 -27.38
C SER A 386 -16.85 -13.98 -28.02
N ILE A 387 -18.02 -13.97 -28.67
CA ILE A 387 -18.63 -12.77 -29.25
C ILE A 387 -19.05 -11.81 -28.13
N VAL A 388 -19.72 -12.32 -27.09
CA VAL A 388 -20.15 -11.50 -25.93
C VAL A 388 -18.95 -10.88 -25.20
N ASN A 389 -17.88 -11.66 -25.00
CA ASN A 389 -16.65 -11.18 -24.40
C ASN A 389 -15.99 -10.09 -25.26
N THR A 390 -16.04 -10.23 -26.59
CA THR A 390 -15.54 -9.22 -27.54
C THR A 390 -16.37 -7.94 -27.49
N LEU A 391 -17.70 -8.03 -27.52
CA LEU A 391 -18.63 -6.90 -27.40
C LEU A 391 -18.43 -6.13 -26.08
N GLN A 392 -18.05 -6.83 -25.01
CA GLN A 392 -17.77 -6.22 -23.71
C GLN A 392 -16.33 -5.74 -23.53
N GLY A 393 -15.44 -5.93 -24.51
CA GLY A 393 -14.01 -5.62 -24.37
C GLY A 393 -13.32 -6.41 -23.25
N ARG A 394 -13.75 -7.66 -23.00
CA ARG A 394 -13.09 -8.59 -22.08
C ARG A 394 -11.98 -9.33 -22.81
N ALA A 395 -10.83 -9.49 -22.15
CA ALA A 395 -9.85 -10.46 -22.62
C ALA A 395 -10.44 -11.87 -22.46
N PRO A 396 -10.40 -12.73 -23.48
CA PRO A 396 -10.81 -14.12 -23.33
C PRO A 396 -9.96 -14.80 -22.24
N PRO A 397 -10.50 -15.84 -21.56
CA PRO A 397 -9.73 -16.62 -20.58
C PRO A 397 -8.38 -17.07 -21.15
N SER A 398 -7.35 -17.20 -20.30
CA SER A 398 -5.96 -17.46 -20.73
C SER A 398 -5.82 -18.66 -21.68
N GLU A 399 -6.65 -19.68 -21.47
CA GLU A 399 -6.71 -20.93 -22.26
C GLU A 399 -7.18 -20.70 -23.71
N PHE A 400 -8.00 -19.67 -23.95
CA PHE A 400 -8.53 -19.32 -25.27
C PHE A 400 -7.83 -18.11 -25.89
N ARG A 401 -6.91 -17.47 -25.16
CA ARG A 401 -6.26 -16.22 -25.59
C ARG A 401 -5.47 -16.39 -26.89
N ILE A 402 -4.67 -17.46 -26.99
CA ILE A 402 -3.86 -17.76 -28.17
C ILE A 402 -4.75 -18.07 -29.38
N LEU A 403 -5.84 -18.81 -29.16
CA LEU A 403 -6.75 -19.23 -30.22
C LEU A 403 -7.56 -18.06 -30.77
N VAL A 404 -8.03 -17.16 -29.89
CA VAL A 404 -8.75 -15.95 -30.28
C VAL A 404 -7.81 -14.92 -30.93
N GLU A 405 -6.60 -14.72 -30.39
CA GLU A 405 -5.63 -13.77 -30.93
C GLU A 405 -5.08 -14.16 -32.32
N HIS A 406 -4.94 -15.46 -32.61
CA HIS A 406 -4.37 -15.93 -33.87
C HIS A 406 -5.41 -16.36 -34.92
N TYR A 407 -6.63 -16.76 -34.53
CA TYR A 407 -7.60 -17.34 -35.46
C TYR A 407 -8.98 -16.66 -35.48
N TRP A 408 -9.29 -15.79 -34.51
CA TRP A 408 -10.62 -15.18 -34.38
C TRP A 408 -10.54 -13.64 -34.34
N SER A 409 -10.53 -13.02 -35.52
CA SER A 409 -10.84 -11.61 -35.68
C SER A 409 -12.21 -11.51 -36.37
N PRO A 410 -13.32 -11.50 -35.61
CA PRO A 410 -14.62 -11.30 -36.22
C PRO A 410 -14.62 -9.91 -36.86
N ARG A 411 -14.98 -9.83 -38.14
CA ARG A 411 -15.09 -8.55 -38.84
C ARG A 411 -16.14 -7.71 -38.11
N HIS A 412 -15.95 -6.38 -38.05
CA HIS A 412 -16.89 -5.49 -37.34
C HIS A 412 -18.36 -5.71 -37.74
N GLU A 413 -18.61 -6.08 -39.00
CA GLU A 413 -19.93 -6.42 -39.52
C GLU A 413 -20.53 -7.70 -38.88
N GLU A 414 -19.71 -8.72 -38.65
CA GLU A 414 -20.18 -9.96 -38.00
C GLU A 414 -20.57 -9.70 -36.54
N LEU A 415 -19.73 -8.96 -35.81
CA LEU A 415 -20.04 -8.53 -34.44
C LEU A 415 -21.32 -7.69 -34.40
N ARG A 416 -21.49 -6.78 -35.37
CA ARG A 416 -22.68 -5.95 -35.50
C ARG A 416 -23.92 -6.78 -35.78
N ASN A 417 -23.83 -7.79 -36.65
CA ASN A 417 -24.95 -8.67 -36.98
C ASN A 417 -25.40 -9.50 -35.76
N TRP A 418 -24.45 -10.08 -35.02
CA TRP A 418 -24.75 -10.76 -33.75
C TRP A 418 -25.41 -9.80 -32.75
N TYR A 419 -24.86 -8.60 -32.60
CA TYR A 419 -25.44 -7.58 -31.74
C TYR A 419 -26.87 -7.22 -32.14
N LEU A 420 -27.10 -6.79 -33.38
CA LEU A 420 -28.41 -6.29 -33.83
C LEU A 420 -29.51 -7.34 -33.73
N ARG A 421 -29.16 -8.62 -33.92
CA ARG A 421 -30.12 -9.71 -33.84
C ARG A 421 -30.55 -10.04 -32.42
N PHE A 422 -29.66 -9.90 -31.45
CA PHE A 422 -29.85 -10.45 -30.10
C PHE A 422 -29.75 -9.43 -28.96
N ALA A 423 -29.39 -8.18 -29.23
CA ALA A 423 -29.27 -7.15 -28.21
C ALA A 423 -30.56 -7.01 -27.40
N PRO A 424 -30.45 -6.82 -26.07
CA PRO A 424 -31.63 -6.63 -25.24
C PRO A 424 -32.33 -5.33 -25.62
N LYS A 425 -33.66 -5.37 -25.64
CA LYS A 425 -34.52 -4.22 -26.00
C LYS A 425 -35.06 -3.59 -24.72
N VAL A 426 -34.21 -2.81 -24.06
CA VAL A 426 -34.52 -2.21 -22.76
C VAL A 426 -35.29 -0.90 -22.92
N CYS A 427 -34.97 -0.15 -23.97
CA CYS A 427 -35.61 1.11 -24.30
C CYS A 427 -36.28 1.09 -25.67
N CYS A 428 -37.07 2.16 -25.91
CA CYS A 428 -37.72 2.58 -27.16
C CYS A 428 -38.55 1.52 -27.89
#